data_AF-A0A538D0Q9-F1
#
_entry.id   AF-A0A538D0Q9-F1
#
_cell.length_a   1.000
_cell.length_b   1.000
_cell.length_c   1.000
_cell.angle_alpha   90.00
_cell.angle_beta   90.00
_cell.angle_gamma   90.00
#
_symmetry.space_group_name_H-M   'P 1'
#
loop_
_entity.id
_entity.type
_entity.pdbx_description
1 polymer ?
#
loop_
_entity_poly.entity_id
_entity_poly.type
_entity_poly.pdbx_seq_one_letter_code
_entity_poly.pdbx_strand_id
1 'polypeptide(L)'
;MEPRSHAVAENSDAVPGEVERPHECQRRSPGPSADQARLSQRKVHDDRPVGGLSRSTLRCGAAIFALRPVGDAEEGAPRRQVERGLPAHASQGEVADSRCHVRQSGGRRLSRRVQPDDHSSAPLGGSGAGVTRGAAFGPRFVCRLAWPCAPDRHRPARRARRPRSRRSRRTHGARGSCGLFYAVGPGRAPSSEVAHWAMLGYRPDEFPGRAVFEAVGRGQEVSGEHVFAYAALRPAERREDGWWLTGRPDPVRDAQLAAELVTRCDRIVIDGLTFSLEQIWRGESVLRISGGADERVTDTDAFFRDRHPVLRPRPLVPEAERTARACEEWSREAMRRLEGERLNLITLKWFGRPRQVPSFRDRHGLSGSFAAESAFLRGLGRCLRLEPIEAKLDLDLVAKRLDGGDSFVYVHDKRVDEAGHTKDPREKQRAIEELDAHLSALPTDRAIVCVTGDHATPASPDVIHSGDPVPLVVSGPGVRADAVTSFGELDCAAGILGHLRGPDLIPVLLNAADRPLFLGSRPTPVDGADGYPDRDLLEPLI
;
A
#
# COMPACT_ATOMS: atom_id res chain seq x y z
N MET A 1 25.80 23.20 -31.09
CA MET A 1 25.63 23.79 -32.43
C MET A 1 24.46 24.76 -32.37
N GLU A 2 24.48 25.80 -33.21
CA GLU A 2 23.76 27.07 -33.00
C GLU A 2 22.24 26.99 -33.15
N PRO A 3 21.47 27.82 -32.41
CA PRO A 3 20.11 28.21 -32.76
C PRO A 3 20.09 29.53 -33.56
N ARG A 4 19.14 29.69 -34.48
CA ARG A 4 18.87 30.98 -35.14
C ARG A 4 17.65 31.68 -34.54
N SER A 5 17.85 32.96 -34.23
CA SER A 5 16.87 33.91 -33.70
C SER A 5 16.05 34.60 -34.79
N HIS A 6 14.83 35.05 -34.48
CA HIS A 6 14.27 36.28 -35.05
C HIS A 6 13.44 37.05 -34.00
N ALA A 7 13.53 38.37 -34.05
CA ALA A 7 12.88 39.36 -33.17
C ALA A 7 11.96 40.27 -34.02
N VAL A 8 10.75 40.61 -33.55
CA VAL A 8 10.35 41.89 -32.89
C VAL A 8 10.24 43.13 -33.81
N ALA A 9 9.01 43.67 -33.90
CA ALA A 9 8.58 45.09 -33.97
C ALA A 9 7.03 45.04 -33.91
N GLU A 10 6.22 45.73 -33.09
CA GLU A 10 6.21 47.07 -32.45
C GLU A 10 5.83 48.26 -33.36
N ASN A 11 4.63 48.79 -33.10
CA ASN A 11 4.13 50.18 -33.14
C ASN A 11 2.58 50.13 -33.05
N SER A 12 1.81 51.11 -32.57
CA SER A 12 1.84 52.12 -31.48
C SER A 12 0.64 53.05 -31.73
N ASP A 13 0.16 53.77 -30.70
CA ASP A 13 -0.72 54.95 -30.77
C ASP A 13 -2.22 54.77 -31.20
N ALA A 14 -3.23 55.53 -30.72
CA ALA A 14 -3.39 56.26 -29.45
C ALA A 14 -4.90 56.59 -29.15
N VAL A 15 -5.20 56.72 -27.86
CA VAL A 15 -6.37 57.24 -27.07
C VAL A 15 -6.88 58.66 -27.51
N PRO A 16 -8.07 59.26 -27.13
CA PRO A 16 -9.05 59.02 -26.02
C PRO A 16 -10.59 59.09 -26.34
N GLY A 17 -11.46 58.93 -25.31
CA GLY A 17 -12.82 59.52 -25.30
C GLY A 17 -13.84 59.05 -24.22
N GLU A 18 -13.84 59.72 -23.05
CA GLU A 18 -14.97 60.06 -22.12
C GLU A 18 -16.14 59.07 -21.83
N VAL A 19 -16.36 58.62 -20.57
CA VAL A 19 -17.03 59.28 -19.40
C VAL A 19 -18.57 59.30 -19.47
N GLU A 20 -19.25 58.53 -18.60
CA GLU A 20 -20.37 59.00 -17.76
C GLU A 20 -20.79 58.02 -16.63
N ARG A 21 -21.07 58.58 -15.44
CA ARG A 21 -21.94 58.10 -14.34
C ARG A 21 -22.68 59.36 -13.84
N PRO A 22 -23.93 59.34 -13.34
CA PRO A 22 -24.27 58.91 -11.95
C PRO A 22 -25.60 58.10 -11.89
N HIS A 23 -26.07 57.51 -10.78
CA HIS A 23 -26.47 58.15 -9.51
C HIS A 23 -26.58 57.19 -8.32
N GLU A 24 -26.32 57.74 -7.11
CA GLU A 24 -26.71 57.17 -5.82
C GLU A 24 -28.20 57.41 -5.50
N CYS A 25 -28.82 56.56 -4.68
CA CYS A 25 -29.53 57.05 -3.48
C CYS A 25 -29.88 55.98 -2.41
N GLN A 26 -29.28 56.13 -1.23
CA GLN A 26 -29.86 56.00 0.13
C GLN A 26 -30.68 54.78 0.61
N ARG A 27 -30.14 54.17 1.68
CA ARG A 27 -30.76 53.89 3.00
C ARG A 27 -32.20 53.33 3.07
N ARG A 28 -32.34 52.14 3.70
CA ARG A 28 -32.93 51.96 5.07
C ARG A 28 -33.04 50.47 5.45
N SER A 29 -32.74 50.14 6.70
CA SER A 29 -33.22 48.90 7.35
C SER A 29 -34.72 49.02 7.68
N PRO A 30 -35.45 47.90 7.72
CA PRO A 30 -36.08 47.57 9.01
C PRO A 30 -36.16 46.07 9.32
N GLY A 31 -36.32 45.78 10.61
CA GLY A 31 -37.19 44.72 11.10
C GLY A 31 -37.88 45.25 12.36
N PRO A 32 -38.63 44.43 13.13
CA PRO A 32 -39.28 43.16 12.79
C PRO A 32 -40.82 43.27 12.87
N SER A 33 -41.56 42.23 12.47
CA SER A 33 -42.97 42.08 12.87
C SER A 33 -43.35 40.60 13.00
N ALA A 34 -44.07 40.26 14.06
CA ALA A 34 -44.57 38.92 14.34
C ALA A 34 -46.09 38.82 14.07
N ASP A 35 -46.57 37.63 13.71
CA ASP A 35 -47.80 37.01 14.22
C ASP A 35 -47.89 35.56 13.70
N GLN A 36 -47.82 34.55 14.57
CA GLN A 36 -48.94 33.86 15.27
C GLN A 36 -49.60 32.71 14.46
N ALA A 37 -49.50 31.47 14.98
CA ALA A 37 -50.66 30.71 15.47
C ALA A 37 -50.35 29.26 15.94
N ARG A 38 -50.78 28.93 17.18
CA ARG A 38 -51.26 27.62 17.71
C ARG A 38 -50.26 26.44 17.81
N LEU A 39 -49.96 25.88 19.00
CA LEU A 39 -50.77 24.97 19.87
C LEU A 39 -51.07 23.62 19.17
N SER A 40 -50.84 22.42 19.72
CA SER A 40 -50.75 21.90 21.12
C SER A 40 -49.63 20.82 21.25
N GLN A 41 -48.92 20.58 22.37
CA GLN A 41 -49.21 20.30 23.80
C GLN A 41 -49.60 18.82 24.14
N ARG A 42 -48.93 18.26 25.19
CA ARG A 42 -49.20 17.02 25.99
C ARG A 42 -48.45 15.72 25.56
N LYS A 43 -47.94 14.84 26.44
CA LYS A 43 -47.91 14.77 27.94
C LYS A 43 -46.85 13.74 28.47
N VAL A 44 -46.25 13.97 29.66
CA VAL A 44 -46.12 13.09 30.89
C VAL A 44 -45.65 11.61 30.71
N HIS A 45 -44.75 10.94 31.47
CA HIS A 45 -44.10 10.98 32.83
C HIS A 45 -42.73 10.18 32.76
N ASP A 46 -41.91 9.91 33.80
CA ASP A 46 -41.25 10.71 34.87
C ASP A 46 -40.19 9.86 35.69
N ASP A 47 -39.72 10.37 36.83
CA ASP A 47 -39.04 9.72 37.99
C ASP A 47 -37.57 9.21 37.97
N ARG A 48 -36.91 9.40 39.14
CA ARG A 48 -35.61 8.84 39.60
C ARG A 48 -35.80 8.23 41.01
N PRO A 49 -34.95 7.31 41.52
CA PRO A 49 -33.88 7.71 42.49
C PRO A 49 -32.55 6.88 42.35
N VAL A 50 -31.32 7.38 42.60
CA VAL A 50 -30.54 7.73 43.83
C VAL A 50 -29.85 6.55 44.59
N GLY A 51 -28.54 6.70 44.89
CA GLY A 51 -27.73 5.90 45.85
C GLY A 51 -26.58 5.06 45.23
N GLY A 52 -25.40 4.83 45.83
CA GLY A 52 -24.74 5.40 47.03
C GLY A 52 -23.59 4.51 47.58
N LEU A 53 -22.38 5.07 47.83
CA LEU A 53 -21.23 4.49 48.60
C LEU A 53 -20.60 3.19 47.99
N SER A 54 -19.46 2.59 48.38
CA SER A 54 -18.52 2.73 49.54
C SER A 54 -17.04 2.44 49.16
N ARG A 55 -16.16 2.26 50.17
CA ARG A 55 -14.67 2.36 50.18
C ARG A 55 -13.88 1.03 49.99
N SER A 56 -12.53 1.14 50.13
CA SER A 56 -11.54 0.12 50.60
C SER A 56 -10.78 -0.68 49.52
N THR A 57 -9.50 -1.11 49.64
CA THR A 57 -8.35 -0.81 50.57
C THR A 57 -7.03 -1.45 50.05
N LEU A 58 -5.85 -0.96 50.51
CA LEU A 58 -4.56 -1.70 50.75
C LEU A 58 -3.82 -2.39 49.56
N ARG A 59 -2.50 -2.73 49.59
CA ARG A 59 -1.23 -2.10 50.08
C ARG A 59 -0.01 -2.96 49.63
N CYS A 60 1.17 -2.36 49.36
CA CYS A 60 2.56 -2.91 49.39
C CYS A 60 2.91 -4.20 48.58
N GLY A 61 4.16 -4.61 48.28
CA GLY A 61 5.55 -4.08 48.39
C GLY A 61 6.45 -4.79 47.32
N ALA A 62 7.60 -4.26 46.86
CA ALA A 62 9.00 -4.49 47.33
C ALA A 62 9.48 -5.98 47.35
N ALA A 63 10.69 -6.41 46.93
CA ALA A 63 11.83 -5.79 46.20
C ALA A 63 12.91 -6.81 45.72
N ILE A 64 13.65 -6.47 44.63
CA ILE A 64 15.09 -6.69 44.28
C ILE A 64 15.75 -8.10 44.19
N PHE A 65 16.55 -8.27 43.09
CA PHE A 65 17.78 -9.07 42.81
C PHE A 65 17.74 -9.71 41.38
N ALA A 66 18.81 -9.87 40.56
CA ALA A 66 20.20 -9.35 40.55
C ALA A 66 20.85 -9.32 39.11
N LEU A 67 22.19 -9.37 39.02
CA LEU A 67 23.13 -9.27 37.86
C LEU A 67 23.07 -10.46 36.86
N ARG A 68 23.06 -10.32 35.52
CA ARG A 68 24.07 -9.87 34.49
C ARG A 68 25.24 -10.86 34.20
N PRO A 69 25.93 -10.82 33.03
CA PRO A 69 25.74 -11.81 31.96
C PRO A 69 27.01 -12.59 31.57
N VAL A 70 26.88 -13.58 30.68
CA VAL A 70 28.01 -14.20 29.96
C VAL A 70 27.95 -13.79 28.49
N GLY A 71 29.00 -13.12 28.03
CA GLY A 71 29.44 -13.24 26.64
C GLY A 71 30.54 -14.30 26.58
N ASP A 72 30.66 -15.00 25.47
CA ASP A 72 31.77 -14.75 24.55
C ASP A 72 31.54 -15.54 23.25
N ALA A 73 32.00 -14.95 22.15
CA ALA A 73 32.11 -15.60 20.86
C ALA A 73 33.60 -15.71 20.52
N GLU A 74 34.02 -16.76 19.82
CA GLU A 74 35.26 -16.71 19.05
C GLU A 74 35.06 -17.19 17.62
N GLU A 75 35.76 -16.50 16.72
CA GLU A 75 35.97 -16.81 15.32
C GLU A 75 37.04 -17.91 15.18
N GLY A 76 37.18 -18.54 14.01
CA GLY A 76 38.28 -19.50 13.79
C GLY A 76 38.38 -20.10 12.39
N ALA A 77 38.88 -19.35 11.42
CA ALA A 77 39.21 -19.86 10.09
C ALA A 77 40.60 -20.58 10.04
N PRO A 78 40.85 -21.49 9.07
CA PRO A 78 41.95 -22.47 9.15
C PRO A 78 43.28 -22.04 8.50
N ARG A 79 44.38 -22.74 8.83
CA ARG A 79 45.66 -22.72 8.08
C ARG A 79 46.47 -24.03 8.17
N ARG A 80 46.91 -24.54 7.01
CA ARG A 80 48.21 -25.21 6.65
C ARG A 80 48.09 -25.60 5.16
N GLN A 81 48.95 -25.16 4.23
CA GLN A 81 50.32 -25.63 3.93
C GLN A 81 50.46 -27.16 3.75
N VAL A 82 51.16 -27.71 2.76
CA VAL A 82 51.86 -27.21 1.54
C VAL A 82 52.13 -28.45 0.65
N GLU A 83 52.16 -28.32 -0.68
CA GLU A 83 52.97 -29.23 -1.51
C GLU A 83 53.53 -28.52 -2.76
N ARG A 84 54.55 -29.12 -3.41
CA ARG A 84 55.54 -28.41 -4.27
C ARG A 84 55.30 -28.62 -5.77
N GLY A 85 55.57 -27.58 -6.57
CA GLY A 85 55.75 -27.68 -8.03
C GLY A 85 56.28 -26.38 -8.66
N LEU A 86 57.45 -26.44 -9.29
CA LEU A 86 58.07 -25.42 -10.17
C LEU A 86 58.08 -26.02 -11.61
N PRO A 87 58.20 -25.24 -12.72
CA PRO A 87 59.09 -24.06 -12.83
C PRO A 87 58.63 -22.83 -13.68
N ALA A 88 59.35 -21.73 -13.44
CA ALA A 88 59.77 -20.62 -14.32
C ALA A 88 59.05 -20.26 -15.64
N HIS A 89 58.73 -18.97 -15.80
CA HIS A 89 59.39 -18.07 -16.77
C HIS A 89 59.21 -16.58 -16.36
N ALA A 90 59.80 -15.62 -17.10
CA ALA A 90 60.25 -14.31 -16.57
C ALA A 90 59.68 -13.06 -17.30
N SER A 91 60.25 -11.88 -16.97
CA SER A 91 59.98 -10.51 -17.48
C SER A 91 58.67 -9.84 -17.03
N GLN A 92 58.53 -8.52 -16.89
CA GLN A 92 59.32 -7.32 -16.53
C GLN A 92 58.47 -6.10 -16.99
N GLY A 93 58.63 -4.92 -16.36
CA GLY A 93 57.89 -3.69 -16.68
C GLY A 93 56.82 -3.37 -15.63
N GLU A 94 56.88 -2.36 -14.75
CA GLU A 94 57.30 -0.94 -14.77
C GLU A 94 56.09 0.02 -14.72
N VAL A 95 56.25 1.13 -13.96
CA VAL A 95 55.36 2.33 -13.87
C VAL A 95 53.99 2.06 -13.18
N ALA A 96 53.41 2.92 -12.32
CA ALA A 96 53.70 4.30 -11.93
C ALA A 96 53.56 4.57 -10.41
N ASP A 97 54.08 5.72 -9.97
CA ASP A 97 54.05 6.24 -8.60
C ASP A 97 52.70 6.95 -8.26
N SER A 98 52.25 6.84 -7.00
CA SER A 98 51.39 7.84 -6.35
C SER A 98 51.32 7.63 -4.83
N ARG A 99 52.38 8.06 -4.13
CA ARG A 99 52.37 8.13 -2.66
C ARG A 99 51.41 9.22 -2.17
N CYS A 100 50.46 8.85 -1.31
CA CYS A 100 49.88 9.77 -0.33
C CYS A 100 50.14 9.20 1.07
N HIS A 101 50.56 10.04 2.01
CA HIS A 101 51.26 9.60 3.21
C HIS A 101 50.81 10.41 4.44
N VAL A 102 50.85 9.78 5.63
CA VAL A 102 50.65 10.39 6.96
C VAL A 102 49.17 10.69 7.29
N ARG A 103 48.56 10.29 8.43
CA ARG A 103 49.07 9.91 9.77
C ARG A 103 48.15 8.87 10.46
N GLN A 104 48.72 7.90 11.16
CA GLN A 104 48.07 7.17 12.28
C GLN A 104 49.02 7.17 13.48
N SER A 105 48.48 7.11 14.70
CA SER A 105 49.24 7.20 15.95
C SER A 105 48.78 6.19 17.00
N GLY A 106 49.66 5.24 17.36
CA GLY A 106 49.67 4.45 18.60
C GLY A 106 48.46 3.53 18.88
N GLY A 107 48.57 2.22 19.15
CA GLY A 107 49.73 1.36 19.37
C GLY A 107 49.88 0.93 20.83
N ARG A 108 49.66 -0.36 21.11
CA ARG A 108 50.30 -1.15 22.19
C ARG A 108 50.03 -2.64 21.99
N ARG A 109 51.12 -3.43 21.95
CA ARG A 109 51.09 -4.90 22.09
C ARG A 109 51.20 -5.25 23.57
N LEU A 110 50.71 -6.42 23.97
CA LEU A 110 51.36 -7.24 24.99
C LEU A 110 51.12 -8.73 24.69
N SER A 111 52.08 -9.56 25.11
CA SER A 111 52.23 -10.96 24.70
C SER A 111 52.34 -11.88 25.91
N ARG A 112 51.89 -13.13 25.80
CA ARG A 112 52.54 -14.28 26.46
C ARG A 112 52.12 -15.63 25.86
N ARG A 113 53.09 -16.55 25.76
CA ARG A 113 52.91 -17.98 25.47
C ARG A 113 52.79 -18.75 26.79
N VAL A 114 52.05 -19.84 26.81
CA VAL A 114 52.36 -21.07 27.59
C VAL A 114 51.96 -22.28 26.71
N GLN A 115 52.66 -23.41 26.84
CA GLN A 115 52.40 -24.67 26.11
C GLN A 115 51.40 -25.58 26.84
N PRO A 116 50.80 -26.57 26.17
CA PRO A 116 49.91 -27.57 26.78
C PRO A 116 50.67 -28.84 27.23
N ASP A 117 50.05 -29.60 28.13
CA ASP A 117 50.40 -30.98 28.44
C ASP A 117 49.33 -31.95 27.92
N ASP A 118 49.74 -33.16 27.55
CA ASP A 118 48.92 -34.25 27.01
C ASP A 118 48.02 -34.92 28.07
N HIS A 119 46.99 -35.67 27.63
CA HIS A 119 46.90 -37.12 27.91
C HIS A 119 45.69 -37.83 27.23
N SER A 120 46.03 -38.82 26.39
CA SER A 120 45.39 -40.15 26.22
C SER A 120 43.88 -40.33 25.87
N SER A 121 43.64 -40.83 24.64
CA SER A 121 42.88 -42.06 24.27
C SER A 121 41.68 -42.55 25.13
N ALA A 122 40.57 -43.08 24.59
CA ALA A 122 40.46 -44.09 23.51
C ALA A 122 39.02 -44.13 22.88
N PRO A 123 38.74 -44.94 21.83
CA PRO A 123 37.60 -44.75 20.92
C PRO A 123 36.39 -45.69 21.13
N LEU A 124 35.32 -45.43 20.36
CA LEU A 124 34.26 -46.31 19.79
C LEU A 124 33.12 -45.33 19.38
N GLY A 125 32.47 -45.35 18.21
CA GLY A 125 32.34 -46.32 17.13
C GLY A 125 30.87 -46.27 16.66
N GLY A 126 30.57 -45.93 15.41
CA GLY A 126 29.17 -45.79 14.97
C GLY A 126 28.98 -45.11 13.60
N SER A 127 28.51 -45.90 12.64
CA SER A 127 28.16 -45.49 11.26
C SER A 127 26.94 -44.58 11.16
N GLY A 128 26.90 -43.68 10.18
CA GLY A 128 25.68 -42.97 9.78
C GLY A 128 25.89 -41.96 8.64
N ALA A 129 25.60 -42.37 7.40
CA ALA A 129 25.63 -41.46 6.25
C ALA A 129 24.38 -40.56 6.20
N GLY A 130 24.49 -39.33 5.66
CA GLY A 130 23.28 -38.54 5.39
C GLY A 130 23.46 -37.03 5.15
N VAL A 131 23.88 -36.66 3.94
CA VAL A 131 23.48 -35.43 3.21
C VAL A 131 23.53 -34.09 3.97
N THR A 132 24.54 -33.29 3.66
CA THR A 132 24.57 -31.84 3.92
C THR A 132 23.45 -31.10 3.17
N ARG A 133 22.47 -30.55 3.90
CA ARG A 133 21.64 -29.44 3.39
C ARG A 133 22.28 -28.11 3.80
N GLY A 134 22.75 -27.34 2.81
CA GLY A 134 23.18 -25.96 3.04
C GLY A 134 21.99 -25.13 3.52
N ALA A 135 22.12 -24.49 4.68
CA ALA A 135 21.02 -23.79 5.31
C ALA A 135 20.97 -22.33 4.84
N ALA A 136 19.94 -21.98 4.07
CA ALA A 136 19.63 -20.60 3.71
C ALA A 136 18.97 -19.86 4.89
N PHE A 137 19.77 -19.47 5.88
CA PHE A 137 19.32 -18.63 7.00
C PHE A 137 19.61 -17.15 6.71
N GLY A 138 18.66 -16.50 6.06
CA GLY A 138 18.42 -15.06 6.22
C GLY A 138 17.02 -14.87 6.82
N PRO A 139 16.77 -13.80 7.61
CA PRO A 139 15.44 -13.54 8.14
C PRO A 139 14.42 -13.43 6.99
N ARG A 140 13.22 -13.94 7.25
CA ARG A 140 12.07 -13.92 6.34
C ARG A 140 11.13 -12.78 6.73
N PHE A 141 10.20 -12.40 5.85
CA PHE A 141 9.37 -11.21 6.00
C PHE A 141 7.87 -11.54 5.99
N VAL A 142 7.10 -10.85 6.84
CA VAL A 142 5.64 -10.86 6.83
C VAL A 142 5.14 -9.42 6.81
N CYS A 143 4.56 -8.97 5.71
CA CYS A 143 3.89 -7.66 5.64
C CYS A 143 2.38 -7.85 5.69
N ARG A 144 1.75 -7.33 6.75
CA ARG A 144 0.31 -7.42 6.99
C ARG A 144 -0.34 -6.05 6.88
N LEU A 145 -1.47 -6.02 6.17
CA LEU A 145 -2.34 -4.84 6.12
C LEU A 145 -3.46 -4.87 7.15
N ALA A 146 -3.57 -3.78 7.93
CA ALA A 146 -4.60 -3.48 8.92
C ALA A 146 -4.53 -2.01 9.40
N TRP A 147 -5.69 -1.33 9.44
CA TRP A 147 -6.02 -0.17 10.31
C TRP A 147 -5.74 1.28 9.82
N PRO A 148 -6.74 2.20 9.92
CA PRO A 148 -6.71 3.18 11.04
C PRO A 148 -8.05 3.53 11.76
N CYS A 149 -7.97 4.12 12.96
CA CYS A 149 -9.04 4.67 13.81
C CYS A 149 -8.82 6.18 14.02
N ALA A 150 -9.44 7.02 13.21
CA ALA A 150 -9.48 8.45 13.53
C ALA A 150 -10.39 8.67 14.77
N PRO A 151 -9.92 9.33 15.86
CA PRO A 151 -10.83 9.90 16.84
C PRO A 151 -11.64 11.02 16.19
N ASP A 152 -12.95 10.98 16.39
CA ASP A 152 -13.96 11.82 15.73
C ASP A 152 -13.70 13.33 15.93
N ARG A 153 -13.49 14.08 14.83
CA ARG A 153 -13.07 15.49 14.90
C ARG A 153 -14.15 16.46 15.38
N HIS A 154 -15.41 16.03 15.54
CA HIS A 154 -16.53 16.93 15.86
C HIS A 154 -17.45 16.46 17.00
N ARG A 155 -16.89 16.26 18.20
CA ARG A 155 -17.67 16.41 19.46
C ARG A 155 -16.79 16.75 20.66
N PRO A 156 -17.16 17.76 21.49
CA PRO A 156 -16.58 17.92 22.82
C PRO A 156 -17.10 16.78 23.71
N ALA A 157 -16.41 15.64 23.68
CA ALA A 157 -16.77 14.46 24.46
C ALA A 157 -16.61 14.76 25.96
N ARG A 158 -17.70 15.21 26.61
CA ARG A 158 -17.88 15.16 28.06
C ARG A 158 -17.53 13.75 28.53
N ARG A 159 -16.34 13.60 29.12
CA ARG A 159 -15.82 12.41 29.82
C ARG A 159 -16.64 11.14 29.56
N ALA A 160 -16.36 10.46 28.45
CA ALA A 160 -16.68 9.04 28.35
C ALA A 160 -16.12 8.37 29.61
N ARG A 161 -17.00 7.78 30.43
CA ARG A 161 -16.58 7.13 31.67
C ARG A 161 -15.71 5.93 31.28
N ARG A 162 -14.39 6.08 31.37
CA ARG A 162 -13.44 4.96 31.26
C ARG A 162 -13.96 3.82 32.15
N PRO A 163 -14.33 2.66 31.59
CA PRO A 163 -14.58 1.50 32.42
C PRO A 163 -13.29 1.25 33.21
N ARG A 164 -13.40 1.12 34.53
CA ARG A 164 -12.33 0.49 35.33
C ARG A 164 -12.40 -1.02 35.07
N SER A 165 -12.12 -1.43 33.83
CA SER A 165 -11.80 -2.82 33.56
C SER A 165 -10.54 -3.16 34.35
N ARG A 166 -10.60 -4.29 35.04
CA ARG A 166 -9.50 -4.85 35.82
C ARG A 166 -8.24 -4.92 34.96
N ARG A 167 -7.07 -4.91 35.61
CA ARG A 167 -5.77 -5.32 35.03
C ARG A 167 -5.96 -6.49 34.07
N SER A 168 -6.12 -6.19 32.77
CA SER A 168 -5.82 -7.16 31.73
C SER A 168 -4.31 -7.32 31.71
N ARG A 169 -3.86 -8.49 31.28
CA ARG A 169 -2.48 -8.93 31.43
C ARG A 169 -1.57 -8.02 30.61
N ARG A 170 -0.26 -8.04 30.93
CA ARG A 170 0.77 -7.60 30.00
C ARG A 170 0.62 -8.44 28.73
N THR A 171 -0.13 -7.95 27.75
CA THR A 171 0.18 -8.29 26.36
C THR A 171 1.60 -7.82 26.12
N HIS A 172 2.38 -8.63 25.42
CA HIS A 172 3.72 -8.23 25.05
C HIS A 172 3.54 -7.14 23.99
N GLY A 173 3.58 -5.88 24.40
CA GLY A 173 3.76 -4.76 23.48
C GLY A 173 5.00 -5.10 22.66
N ALA A 174 4.79 -5.33 21.37
CA ALA A 174 5.81 -5.89 20.50
C ALA A 174 7.05 -4.99 20.59
N ARG A 175 8.19 -5.57 20.98
CA ARG A 175 9.46 -4.84 21.00
C ARG A 175 9.82 -4.56 19.55
N GLY A 176 9.53 -3.34 19.11
CA GLY A 176 9.58 -2.96 17.71
C GLY A 176 9.60 -1.45 17.52
N SER A 177 9.77 -1.04 16.28
CA SER A 177 9.78 0.35 15.85
C SER A 177 8.38 0.75 15.41
N CYS A 178 7.77 1.75 16.04
CA CYS A 178 6.50 2.32 15.64
C CYS A 178 6.71 3.56 14.74
N GLY A 179 5.67 3.93 13.98
CA GLY A 179 5.62 5.17 13.23
C GLY A 179 4.25 5.43 12.60
N LEU A 180 4.15 6.52 11.84
CA LEU A 180 3.04 6.81 10.95
C LEU A 180 3.44 6.54 9.49
N PHE A 181 2.49 6.09 8.69
CA PHE A 181 2.71 5.73 7.29
C PHE A 181 1.72 6.45 6.37
N TYR A 182 2.23 6.93 5.22
CA TYR A 182 1.44 7.50 4.14
C TYR A 182 1.76 6.76 2.83
N ALA A 183 0.87 5.91 2.32
CA ALA A 183 1.16 5.14 1.10
C ALA A 183 1.54 6.02 -0.11
N VAL A 184 0.96 7.23 -0.24
CA VAL A 184 1.35 8.20 -1.28
C VAL A 184 1.97 9.47 -0.69
N GLY A 185 1.32 10.09 0.30
CA GLY A 185 1.87 11.25 1.00
C GLY A 185 0.80 12.06 1.78
N PRO A 186 1.22 13.02 2.61
CA PRO A 186 0.32 13.78 3.47
C PRO A 186 -0.80 14.49 2.69
N GLY A 187 -2.05 14.33 3.15
CA GLY A 187 -3.22 14.98 2.56
C GLY A 187 -3.70 14.37 1.24
N ARG A 188 -3.08 13.30 0.74
CA ARG A 188 -3.49 12.60 -0.49
C ARG A 188 -4.27 11.34 -0.11
N ALA A 189 -5.54 11.27 -0.49
CA ALA A 189 -6.36 10.07 -0.32
C ALA A 189 -6.17 9.13 -1.54
N PRO A 190 -5.48 7.98 -1.40
CA PRO A 190 -5.25 7.07 -2.51
C PRO A 190 -6.44 6.10 -2.68
N SER A 191 -6.54 5.46 -3.84
CA SER A 191 -7.26 4.19 -3.96
C SER A 191 -6.34 3.03 -3.54
N SER A 192 -6.91 1.89 -3.12
CA SER A 192 -6.12 0.75 -2.63
C SER A 192 -5.07 0.28 -3.62
N GLU A 193 -5.37 0.20 -4.92
CA GLU A 193 -4.38 -0.21 -5.92
C GLU A 193 -3.18 0.74 -6.03
N VAL A 194 -3.38 2.06 -5.88
CA VAL A 194 -2.29 3.05 -5.89
C VAL A 194 -1.51 2.98 -4.57
N ALA A 195 -2.20 2.79 -3.45
CA ALA A 195 -1.59 2.63 -2.14
C ALA A 195 -0.67 1.40 -2.10
N HIS A 196 -1.19 0.23 -2.47
CA HIS A 196 -0.44 -1.04 -2.48
C HIS A 196 0.75 -0.98 -3.44
N TRP A 197 0.61 -0.35 -4.61
CA TRP A 197 1.71 -0.19 -5.57
C TRP A 197 2.87 0.60 -4.97
N ALA A 198 2.57 1.76 -4.38
CA ALA A 198 3.57 2.61 -3.73
C ALA A 198 4.18 1.95 -2.47
N MET A 199 3.38 1.24 -1.67
CA MET A 199 3.83 0.45 -0.51
C MET A 199 4.86 -0.61 -0.85
N LEU A 200 4.81 -1.17 -2.06
CA LEU A 200 5.68 -2.26 -2.51
C LEU A 200 6.93 -1.72 -3.24
N GLY A 201 7.22 -0.42 -3.14
CA GLY A 201 8.40 0.21 -3.74
C GLY A 201 8.30 0.46 -5.25
N TYR A 202 7.10 0.49 -5.83
CA TYR A 202 6.93 0.75 -7.27
C TYR A 202 6.53 2.19 -7.58
N ARG A 203 7.04 2.70 -8.71
CA ARG A 203 6.90 4.11 -9.09
C ARG A 203 5.58 4.39 -9.82
N PRO A 204 5.07 5.63 -9.81
CA PRO A 204 3.85 5.99 -10.54
C PRO A 204 3.92 5.79 -12.06
N ASP A 205 5.10 5.95 -12.68
CA ASP A 205 5.31 5.73 -14.12
C ASP A 205 5.27 4.26 -14.54
N GLU A 206 5.45 3.35 -13.59
CA GLU A 206 5.40 1.91 -13.78
C GLU A 206 3.99 1.33 -13.61
N PHE A 207 3.06 2.11 -13.03
CA PHE A 207 1.72 1.67 -12.66
C PHE A 207 0.88 1.26 -13.89
N PRO A 208 0.42 0.00 -14.01
CA PRO A 208 -0.29 -0.48 -15.19
C PRO A 208 -1.79 -0.11 -15.21
N GLY A 209 -2.36 0.36 -14.09
CA GLY A 209 -3.78 0.70 -13.95
C GLY A 209 -4.65 -0.43 -13.39
N ARG A 210 -5.74 -0.07 -12.70
CA ARG A 210 -6.62 -1.04 -12.03
C ARG A 210 -7.30 -2.02 -12.97
N ALA A 211 -7.70 -1.58 -14.15
CA ALA A 211 -8.35 -2.45 -15.13
C ALA A 211 -7.43 -3.62 -15.55
N VAL A 212 -6.12 -3.37 -15.68
CA VAL A 212 -5.12 -4.41 -15.95
C VAL A 212 -5.02 -5.37 -14.76
N PHE A 213 -5.01 -4.88 -13.52
CA PHE A 213 -5.01 -5.74 -12.35
C PHE A 213 -6.28 -6.60 -12.21
N GLU A 214 -7.47 -6.07 -12.51
CA GLU A 214 -8.70 -6.88 -12.52
C GLU A 214 -8.64 -7.98 -13.60
N ALA A 215 -8.13 -7.66 -14.80
CA ALA A 215 -7.94 -8.62 -15.89
C ALA A 215 -6.95 -9.75 -15.51
N VAL A 216 -5.71 -9.39 -15.15
CA VAL A 216 -4.66 -10.32 -14.71
C VAL A 216 -5.11 -11.11 -13.46
N GLY A 217 -5.84 -10.45 -12.56
CA GLY A 217 -6.42 -11.06 -11.36
C GLY A 217 -7.41 -12.18 -11.63
N ARG A 218 -8.07 -12.13 -12.79
CA ARG A 218 -9.08 -13.12 -13.24
C ARG A 218 -8.56 -14.13 -14.25
N GLY A 219 -7.28 -14.03 -14.61
CA GLY A 219 -6.64 -14.93 -15.58
C GLY A 219 -6.90 -14.55 -17.03
N GLN A 220 -7.36 -13.33 -17.30
CA GLN A 220 -7.46 -12.81 -18.67
C GLN A 220 -6.05 -12.55 -19.23
N GLU A 221 -5.86 -12.87 -20.51
CA GLU A 221 -4.64 -12.51 -21.23
C GLU A 221 -4.61 -11.01 -21.49
N VAL A 222 -3.51 -10.35 -21.11
CA VAL A 222 -3.30 -8.92 -21.31
C VAL A 222 -2.06 -8.67 -22.19
N SER A 223 -2.12 -7.63 -23.02
CA SER A 223 -1.04 -7.24 -23.92
C SER A 223 -0.82 -5.73 -23.86
N GLY A 224 0.45 -5.29 -24.00
CA GLY A 224 0.80 -3.87 -24.10
C GLY A 224 0.20 -3.17 -25.33
N GLU A 225 -0.20 -3.94 -26.35
CA GLU A 225 -0.90 -3.47 -27.55
C GLU A 225 -2.35 -3.01 -27.29
N HIS A 226 -2.85 -3.17 -26.06
CA HIS A 226 -4.24 -2.94 -25.71
C HIS A 226 -4.36 -2.03 -24.48
N VAL A 227 -5.37 -1.17 -24.50
CA VAL A 227 -5.79 -0.38 -23.34
C VAL A 227 -6.90 -1.15 -22.63
N PHE A 228 -6.89 -1.11 -21.31
CA PHE A 228 -7.92 -1.71 -20.47
C PHE A 228 -8.59 -0.62 -19.65
N ALA A 229 -9.91 -0.69 -19.51
CA ALA A 229 -10.68 0.17 -18.62
C ALA A 229 -11.67 -0.68 -17.80
N TYR A 230 -12.05 -0.18 -16.64
CA TYR A 230 -13.08 -0.79 -15.82
C TYR A 230 -14.43 -0.25 -16.28
N ALA A 231 -15.23 -1.11 -16.92
CA ALA A 231 -16.56 -0.78 -17.38
C ALA A 231 -17.59 -1.17 -16.30
N ALA A 232 -18.60 -0.34 -16.06
CA ALA A 232 -19.63 -0.64 -15.08
C ALA A 232 -21.03 -0.26 -15.58
N LEU A 233 -21.88 -1.27 -15.76
CA LEU A 233 -23.30 -1.10 -16.06
C LEU A 233 -24.03 -0.51 -14.84
N ARG A 234 -24.86 0.50 -15.08
CA ARG A 234 -25.56 1.29 -14.06
C ARG A 234 -26.98 1.68 -14.53
N PRO A 235 -27.93 1.82 -13.59
CA PRO A 235 -29.14 2.60 -13.84
C PRO A 235 -28.80 4.09 -13.79
N ALA A 236 -29.30 4.86 -14.76
CA ALA A 236 -29.11 6.29 -14.85
C ALA A 236 -30.37 7.03 -15.34
N GLU A 237 -30.50 8.28 -14.93
CA GLU A 237 -31.60 9.19 -15.30
C GLU A 237 -31.06 10.43 -16.00
N ARG A 238 -31.78 10.94 -17.01
CA ARG A 238 -31.46 12.22 -17.64
C ARG A 238 -32.03 13.36 -16.79
N ARG A 239 -31.16 14.27 -16.36
CA ARG A 239 -31.51 15.59 -15.78
C ARG A 239 -31.16 16.68 -16.79
N GLU A 240 -31.35 17.95 -16.44
CA GLU A 240 -31.03 19.09 -17.34
C GLU A 240 -29.54 19.10 -17.75
N ASP A 241 -28.65 18.99 -16.77
CA ASP A 241 -27.19 19.14 -16.90
C ASP A 241 -26.46 17.88 -17.40
N GLY A 242 -26.99 16.69 -17.18
CA GLY A 242 -26.36 15.46 -17.64
C GLY A 242 -27.17 14.18 -17.38
N TRP A 243 -26.49 13.04 -17.52
CA TRP A 243 -26.98 11.74 -17.06
C TRP A 243 -26.46 11.48 -15.65
N TRP A 244 -27.32 11.03 -14.75
CA TRP A 244 -27.00 10.85 -13.33
C TRP A 244 -27.20 9.39 -12.91
N LEU A 245 -26.19 8.80 -12.28
CA LEU A 245 -26.25 7.43 -11.78
C LEU A 245 -27.17 7.36 -10.56
N THR A 246 -28.17 6.46 -10.58
CA THR A 246 -29.13 6.34 -9.47
C THR A 246 -28.80 5.19 -8.51
N GLY A 247 -28.03 4.19 -8.96
CA GLY A 247 -27.72 3.01 -8.18
C GLY A 247 -26.67 2.10 -8.79
N ARG A 248 -26.74 0.82 -8.45
CA ARG A 248 -25.92 -0.27 -9.00
C ARG A 248 -26.80 -1.51 -9.22
N PRO A 249 -26.47 -2.43 -10.14
CA PRO A 249 -27.20 -3.69 -10.28
C PRO A 249 -27.11 -4.54 -9.02
N ASP A 250 -28.19 -5.27 -8.73
CA ASP A 250 -28.24 -6.28 -7.68
C ASP A 250 -27.45 -7.56 -8.09
N PRO A 251 -26.63 -8.15 -7.21
CA PRO A 251 -25.74 -9.27 -7.56
C PRO A 251 -26.45 -10.58 -7.87
N VAL A 252 -27.72 -10.72 -7.49
CA VAL A 252 -28.48 -11.96 -7.69
C VAL A 252 -29.64 -11.70 -8.65
N ARG A 253 -30.47 -10.70 -8.35
CA ARG A 253 -31.68 -10.41 -9.13
C ARG A 253 -31.37 -9.84 -10.52
N ASP A 254 -30.33 -9.00 -10.63
CA ASP A 254 -30.03 -8.30 -11.88
C ASP A 254 -28.94 -9.01 -12.70
N ALA A 255 -28.37 -10.13 -12.23
CA ALA A 255 -27.19 -10.78 -12.81
C ALA A 255 -27.40 -11.24 -14.27
N GLN A 256 -28.51 -11.93 -14.56
CA GLN A 256 -28.83 -12.41 -15.91
C GLN A 256 -29.05 -11.25 -16.89
N LEU A 257 -29.80 -10.23 -16.45
CA LEU A 257 -30.06 -9.02 -17.23
C LEU A 257 -28.75 -8.26 -17.51
N ALA A 258 -27.88 -8.12 -16.51
CA ALA A 258 -26.58 -7.48 -16.68
C ALA A 258 -25.69 -8.21 -17.70
N ALA A 259 -25.69 -9.54 -17.70
CA ALA A 259 -24.94 -10.34 -18.68
C ALA A 259 -25.44 -10.13 -20.12
N GLU A 260 -26.76 -10.12 -20.30
CA GLU A 260 -27.38 -9.86 -21.60
C GLU A 260 -27.04 -8.44 -22.10
N LEU A 261 -27.18 -7.42 -21.26
CA LEU A 261 -26.93 -6.02 -21.59
C LEU A 261 -25.45 -5.73 -21.88
N VAL A 262 -24.53 -6.34 -21.13
CA VAL A 262 -23.09 -6.29 -21.42
C VAL A 262 -22.80 -6.94 -22.78
N THR A 263 -23.40 -8.09 -23.07
CA THR A 263 -23.24 -8.78 -24.36
C THR A 263 -23.75 -7.94 -25.54
N ARG A 264 -24.86 -7.19 -25.39
CA ARG A 264 -25.33 -6.26 -26.43
C ARG A 264 -24.31 -5.14 -26.73
N CYS A 265 -23.50 -4.76 -25.76
CA CYS A 265 -22.50 -3.69 -25.87
C CYS A 265 -21.08 -4.20 -26.18
N ASP A 266 -20.90 -5.51 -26.35
CA ASP A 266 -19.61 -6.12 -26.68
C ASP A 266 -19.25 -5.94 -28.17
N ARG A 267 -17.94 -5.98 -28.45
CA ARG A 267 -17.30 -5.91 -29.78
C ARG A 267 -17.76 -4.75 -30.66
N ILE A 268 -18.14 -3.63 -30.05
CA ILE A 268 -18.41 -2.38 -30.77
C ILE A 268 -17.10 -1.88 -31.39
N VAL A 269 -17.14 -1.43 -32.65
CA VAL A 269 -15.99 -0.84 -33.34
C VAL A 269 -16.29 0.63 -33.62
N ILE A 270 -15.42 1.52 -33.14
CA ILE A 270 -15.49 2.97 -33.35
C ILE A 270 -14.10 3.46 -33.76
N ASP A 271 -14.00 4.19 -34.88
CA ASP A 271 -12.74 4.81 -35.35
C ASP A 271 -11.54 3.84 -35.44
N GLY A 272 -11.82 2.61 -35.88
CA GLY A 272 -10.85 1.50 -35.97
C GLY A 272 -10.48 0.87 -34.62
N LEU A 273 -10.98 1.38 -33.49
CA LEU A 273 -10.80 0.79 -32.17
C LEU A 273 -11.90 -0.22 -31.87
N THR A 274 -11.53 -1.42 -31.41
CA THR A 274 -12.50 -2.46 -31.02
C THR A 274 -12.62 -2.52 -29.51
N PHE A 275 -13.85 -2.39 -29.01
CA PHE A 275 -14.22 -2.38 -27.60
C PHE A 275 -14.79 -3.75 -27.22
N SER A 276 -14.01 -4.59 -26.55
CA SER A 276 -14.43 -5.92 -26.05
C SER A 276 -14.73 -5.87 -24.55
N LEU A 277 -15.93 -6.29 -24.13
CA LEU A 277 -16.34 -6.39 -22.73
C LEU A 277 -16.28 -7.83 -22.24
N GLU A 278 -15.58 -8.07 -21.14
CA GLU A 278 -15.66 -9.33 -20.39
C GLU A 278 -16.28 -9.04 -19.01
N GLN A 279 -17.48 -9.59 -18.74
CA GLN A 279 -18.18 -9.38 -17.47
C GLN A 279 -17.47 -10.09 -16.32
N ILE A 280 -17.33 -9.41 -15.18
CA ILE A 280 -16.61 -9.93 -14.01
C ILE A 280 -17.43 -9.96 -12.71
N TRP A 281 -18.57 -9.26 -12.64
CA TRP A 281 -19.45 -9.20 -11.46
C TRP A 281 -20.90 -8.77 -11.84
N ARG A 282 -21.70 -8.28 -10.87
CA ARG A 282 -23.07 -7.65 -10.93
C ARG A 282 -23.45 -6.94 -12.24
N GLY A 283 -22.48 -6.38 -12.94
CA GLY A 283 -22.60 -5.53 -14.12
C GLY A 283 -21.30 -4.78 -14.42
N GLU A 284 -20.30 -4.92 -13.54
CA GLU A 284 -18.92 -4.57 -13.82
C GLU A 284 -18.27 -5.56 -14.78
N SER A 285 -17.45 -5.03 -15.70
CA SER A 285 -16.73 -5.73 -16.77
C SER A 285 -15.32 -5.16 -16.91
N VAL A 286 -14.38 -5.95 -17.40
CA VAL A 286 -13.14 -5.42 -18.00
C VAL A 286 -13.46 -5.04 -19.45
N LEU A 287 -13.23 -3.79 -19.81
CA LEU A 287 -13.22 -3.35 -21.21
C LEU A 287 -11.78 -3.41 -21.74
N ARG A 288 -11.57 -4.16 -22.81
CA ARG A 288 -10.34 -4.14 -23.62
C ARG A 288 -10.57 -3.33 -24.88
N ILE A 289 -9.70 -2.37 -25.15
CA ILE A 289 -9.71 -1.52 -26.34
C ILE A 289 -8.46 -1.85 -27.18
N SER A 290 -8.66 -2.48 -28.34
CA SER A 290 -7.60 -2.80 -29.30
C SER A 290 -7.66 -1.88 -30.52
N GLY A 291 -6.60 -1.85 -31.35
CA GLY A 291 -6.47 -0.96 -32.51
C GLY A 291 -5.56 0.26 -32.30
N GLY A 292 -4.67 0.22 -31.31
CA GLY A 292 -3.75 1.32 -30.98
C GLY A 292 -4.39 2.45 -30.17
N ALA A 293 -5.27 2.10 -29.23
CA ALA A 293 -5.80 3.04 -28.24
C ALA A 293 -4.71 3.53 -27.28
N ASP A 294 -4.93 4.67 -26.63
CA ASP A 294 -4.05 5.26 -25.61
C ASP A 294 -4.75 5.32 -24.23
N GLU A 295 -4.07 4.93 -23.16
CA GLU A 295 -4.67 4.85 -21.82
C GLU A 295 -4.86 6.21 -21.13
N ARG A 296 -4.29 7.29 -21.69
CA ARG A 296 -4.26 8.62 -21.06
C ARG A 296 -5.55 9.40 -21.32
N VAL A 297 -6.68 8.81 -20.92
CA VAL A 297 -8.05 9.32 -21.07
C VAL A 297 -8.72 9.44 -19.70
N THR A 298 -9.55 10.48 -19.49
CA THR A 298 -10.29 10.65 -18.24
C THR A 298 -11.48 9.71 -18.13
N ASP A 299 -11.77 9.27 -16.91
CA ASP A 299 -12.95 8.48 -16.56
C ASP A 299 -14.28 9.17 -16.93
N THR A 300 -15.31 8.36 -17.24
CA THR A 300 -16.71 8.80 -17.37
C THR A 300 -17.51 8.55 -16.09
N ASP A 301 -17.08 7.61 -15.23
CA ASP A 301 -17.59 7.46 -13.87
C ASP A 301 -17.08 8.62 -12.99
N ALA A 302 -17.96 9.55 -12.64
CA ALA A 302 -17.63 10.66 -11.74
C ALA A 302 -17.42 10.25 -10.27
N PHE A 303 -17.60 8.96 -9.94
CA PHE A 303 -17.48 8.33 -8.62
C PHE A 303 -18.54 8.76 -7.59
N PHE A 304 -18.92 10.04 -7.56
CA PHE A 304 -19.86 10.66 -6.63
C PHE A 304 -21.23 10.90 -7.28
N ARG A 305 -22.10 9.89 -7.20
CA ARG A 305 -23.47 9.88 -7.76
C ARG A 305 -24.39 11.03 -7.30
N ASP A 306 -24.04 11.66 -6.19
CA ASP A 306 -24.76 12.75 -5.52
C ASP A 306 -24.22 14.15 -5.90
N ARG A 307 -23.05 14.24 -6.53
CA ARG A 307 -22.32 15.50 -6.77
C ARG A 307 -22.12 15.82 -8.24
N HIS A 308 -21.98 14.81 -9.09
CA HIS A 308 -21.59 14.98 -10.48
C HIS A 308 -22.37 14.04 -11.41
N PRO A 309 -22.74 14.50 -12.62
CA PRO A 309 -23.25 13.64 -13.68
C PRO A 309 -22.12 12.75 -14.24
N VAL A 310 -22.49 11.77 -15.08
CA VAL A 310 -21.56 11.02 -15.93
C VAL A 310 -20.77 12.00 -16.79
N LEU A 311 -19.45 11.84 -16.80
CA LEU A 311 -18.53 12.78 -17.44
C LEU A 311 -18.30 12.44 -18.90
N ARG A 312 -18.03 13.46 -19.72
CA ARG A 312 -17.48 13.29 -21.06
C ARG A 312 -16.01 12.85 -20.95
N PRO A 313 -15.58 11.76 -21.60
CA PRO A 313 -14.17 11.37 -21.59
C PRO A 313 -13.34 12.41 -22.33
N ARG A 314 -12.15 12.72 -21.82
CA ARG A 314 -11.23 13.71 -22.37
C ARG A 314 -9.82 13.14 -22.47
N PRO A 315 -9.03 13.56 -23.46
CA PRO A 315 -7.62 13.23 -23.48
C PRO A 315 -6.88 13.99 -22.36
N LEU A 316 -5.93 13.32 -21.72
CA LEU A 316 -4.95 13.95 -20.83
C LEU A 316 -3.75 14.52 -21.61
N VAL A 317 -3.57 14.06 -22.86
CA VAL A 317 -2.45 14.38 -23.78
C VAL A 317 -2.94 14.34 -25.23
N PRO A 318 -2.34 15.09 -26.18
CA PRO A 318 -2.83 15.17 -27.56
C PRO A 318 -2.92 13.81 -28.28
N GLU A 319 -2.03 12.87 -28.00
CA GLU A 319 -2.02 11.55 -28.63
C GLU A 319 -3.25 10.70 -28.28
N ALA A 320 -3.90 11.00 -27.14
CA ALA A 320 -5.08 10.29 -26.67
C ALA A 320 -6.41 10.81 -27.26
N GLU A 321 -6.39 11.89 -28.06
CA GLU A 321 -7.59 12.53 -28.65
C GLU A 321 -8.48 11.51 -29.40
N ARG A 322 -7.86 10.63 -30.20
CA ARG A 322 -8.56 9.56 -30.93
C ARG A 322 -9.33 8.64 -29.98
N THR A 323 -8.68 8.20 -28.90
CA THR A 323 -9.27 7.27 -27.93
C THR A 323 -10.35 7.95 -27.12
N ALA A 324 -10.16 9.20 -26.70
CA ALA A 324 -11.17 9.95 -25.97
C ALA A 324 -12.44 10.17 -26.80
N ARG A 325 -12.32 10.56 -28.08
CA ARG A 325 -13.46 10.63 -29.01
C ARG A 325 -14.15 9.29 -29.18
N ALA A 326 -13.39 8.23 -29.45
CA ALA A 326 -13.94 6.89 -29.63
C ALA A 326 -14.66 6.37 -28.37
N CYS A 327 -14.15 6.67 -27.17
CA CYS A 327 -14.83 6.37 -25.90
C CYS A 327 -16.14 7.15 -25.75
N GLU A 328 -16.19 8.43 -26.15
CA GLU A 328 -17.43 9.22 -26.13
C GLU A 328 -18.49 8.63 -27.07
N GLU A 329 -18.11 8.35 -28.31
CA GLU A 329 -18.97 7.74 -29.33
C GLU A 329 -19.43 6.34 -28.91
N TRP A 330 -18.52 5.52 -28.35
CA TRP A 330 -18.85 4.22 -27.79
C TRP A 330 -19.85 4.32 -26.64
N SER A 331 -19.68 5.27 -25.70
CA SER A 331 -20.65 5.46 -24.61
C SER A 331 -22.03 5.86 -25.14
N ARG A 332 -22.10 6.70 -26.20
CA ARG A 332 -23.37 7.07 -26.86
C ARG A 332 -24.03 5.87 -27.56
N GLU A 333 -23.25 5.04 -28.25
CA GLU A 333 -23.74 3.82 -28.90
C GLU A 333 -24.21 2.77 -27.88
N ALA A 334 -23.46 2.56 -26.79
CA ALA A 334 -23.87 1.70 -25.69
C ALA A 334 -25.22 2.16 -25.11
N MET A 335 -25.37 3.47 -24.83
CA MET A 335 -26.65 4.02 -24.36
C MET A 335 -27.81 3.85 -25.35
N ARG A 336 -27.56 3.87 -26.67
CA ARG A 336 -28.57 3.55 -27.69
C ARG A 336 -28.99 2.08 -27.66
N ARG A 337 -28.05 1.15 -27.45
CA ARG A 337 -28.36 -0.29 -27.35
C ARG A 337 -29.07 -0.70 -26.07
N LEU A 338 -29.00 0.17 -25.06
CA LEU A 338 -29.64 0.02 -23.76
C LEU A 338 -30.84 0.98 -23.60
N GLU A 339 -31.35 1.55 -24.70
CA GLU A 339 -32.51 2.45 -24.67
C GLU A 339 -33.77 1.68 -24.23
N GLY A 340 -34.53 2.26 -23.31
CA GLY A 340 -35.69 1.62 -22.66
C GLY A 340 -35.36 0.69 -21.49
N GLU A 341 -34.09 0.35 -21.26
CA GLU A 341 -33.68 -0.54 -20.17
C GLU A 341 -33.61 0.17 -18.81
N ARG A 342 -33.77 -0.58 -17.72
CA ARG A 342 -33.50 -0.07 -16.37
C ARG A 342 -32.01 0.16 -16.12
N LEU A 343 -31.16 -0.63 -16.77
CA LEU A 343 -29.70 -0.55 -16.68
C LEU A 343 -29.18 -0.03 -18.04
N ASN A 344 -29.25 1.29 -18.19
CA ASN A 344 -29.20 2.00 -19.48
C ASN A 344 -27.86 2.68 -19.80
N LEU A 345 -26.85 2.58 -18.92
CA LEU A 345 -25.59 3.29 -19.09
C LEU A 345 -24.41 2.45 -18.60
N ILE A 346 -23.31 2.42 -19.37
CA ILE A 346 -22.04 1.83 -18.95
C ILE A 346 -21.02 2.96 -18.73
N THR A 347 -20.56 3.13 -17.50
CA THR A 347 -19.46 4.05 -17.18
C THR A 347 -18.11 3.38 -17.40
N LEU A 348 -17.10 4.17 -17.74
CA LEU A 348 -15.70 3.76 -17.90
C LEU A 348 -14.84 4.46 -16.86
N LYS A 349 -13.87 3.75 -16.29
CA LYS A 349 -12.86 4.34 -15.41
C LYS A 349 -11.57 3.55 -15.31
N TRP A 350 -10.57 4.14 -14.66
CA TRP A 350 -9.31 3.49 -14.30
C TRP A 350 -8.62 2.87 -15.52
N PHE A 351 -8.53 3.66 -16.59
CA PHE A 351 -7.79 3.31 -17.80
C PHE A 351 -6.34 2.91 -17.45
N GLY A 352 -5.83 1.91 -18.16
CA GLY A 352 -4.52 1.34 -17.94
C GLY A 352 -4.01 0.58 -19.15
N ARG A 353 -2.70 0.31 -19.16
CA ARG A 353 -2.02 -0.49 -20.19
C ARG A 353 -1.00 -1.37 -19.47
N PRO A 354 -0.89 -2.67 -19.81
CA PRO A 354 0.14 -3.53 -19.23
C PRO A 354 1.54 -2.97 -19.46
N ARG A 355 2.33 -2.86 -18.39
CA ARG A 355 3.71 -2.37 -18.41
C ARG A 355 4.65 -3.50 -17.99
N GLN A 356 5.80 -3.61 -18.64
CA GLN A 356 6.89 -4.44 -18.13
C GLN A 356 7.55 -3.69 -16.98
N VAL A 357 7.56 -4.30 -15.80
CA VAL A 357 8.17 -3.76 -14.58
C VAL A 357 9.11 -4.82 -13.99
N PRO A 358 10.14 -4.42 -13.21
CA PRO A 358 10.96 -5.37 -12.47
C PRO A 358 10.09 -6.24 -11.56
N SER A 359 10.35 -7.55 -11.48
CA SER A 359 9.65 -8.39 -10.51
C SER A 359 10.05 -8.03 -9.07
N PHE A 360 9.29 -8.48 -8.09
CA PHE A 360 9.61 -8.26 -6.67
C PHE A 360 11.00 -8.85 -6.32
N ARG A 361 11.40 -9.94 -7.00
CA ARG A 361 12.74 -10.54 -6.89
C ARG A 361 13.82 -9.63 -7.47
N ASP A 362 13.55 -9.02 -8.62
CA ASP A 362 14.51 -8.17 -9.32
C ASP A 362 14.74 -6.83 -8.58
N ARG A 363 13.68 -6.23 -8.03
CA ARG A 363 13.74 -4.94 -7.32
C ARG A 363 14.20 -5.05 -5.86
N HIS A 364 13.75 -6.08 -5.15
CA HIS A 364 13.95 -6.19 -3.70
C HIS A 364 14.83 -7.35 -3.26
N GLY A 365 15.21 -8.25 -4.17
CA GLY A 365 15.90 -9.50 -3.82
C GLY A 365 15.02 -10.50 -3.07
N LEU A 366 13.69 -10.36 -3.17
CA LEU A 366 12.71 -11.14 -2.42
C LEU A 366 11.72 -11.88 -3.33
N SER A 367 11.45 -13.13 -2.98
CA SER A 367 10.43 -14.00 -3.60
C SER A 367 9.45 -14.53 -2.55
N GLY A 368 8.22 -14.84 -2.98
CA GLY A 368 7.20 -15.46 -2.14
C GLY A 368 5.78 -15.10 -2.55
N SER A 369 4.87 -14.99 -1.57
CA SER A 369 3.42 -14.99 -1.77
C SER A 369 2.72 -13.66 -1.53
N PHE A 370 1.60 -13.48 -2.22
CA PHE A 370 0.65 -12.38 -2.07
C PHE A 370 -0.75 -12.93 -1.75
N ALA A 371 -1.10 -12.99 -0.46
CA ALA A 371 -2.40 -13.44 0.01
C ALA A 371 -3.41 -12.27 0.05
N ALA A 372 -4.45 -12.35 -0.80
CA ALA A 372 -5.55 -11.40 -0.82
C ALA A 372 -6.82 -12.00 -1.44
N GLU A 373 -7.98 -11.68 -0.87
CA GLU A 373 -9.30 -12.14 -1.37
C GLU A 373 -9.63 -11.54 -2.75
N SER A 374 -9.45 -10.22 -2.91
CA SER A 374 -9.89 -9.53 -4.13
C SER A 374 -9.06 -9.91 -5.37
N ALA A 375 -9.74 -10.03 -6.51
CA ALA A 375 -9.09 -10.38 -7.78
C ALA A 375 -8.02 -9.36 -8.18
N PHE A 376 -8.30 -8.04 -8.09
CA PHE A 376 -7.32 -7.02 -8.49
C PHE A 376 -6.05 -7.04 -7.64
N LEU A 377 -6.13 -7.32 -6.33
CA LEU A 377 -4.93 -7.45 -5.49
C LEU A 377 -4.10 -8.68 -5.87
N ARG A 378 -4.74 -9.80 -6.20
CA ARG A 378 -4.04 -10.97 -6.76
C ARG A 378 -3.46 -10.68 -8.14
N GLY A 379 -4.12 -9.85 -8.95
CA GLY A 379 -3.60 -9.36 -10.22
C GLY A 379 -2.34 -8.49 -10.04
N LEU A 380 -2.34 -7.60 -9.05
CA LEU A 380 -1.16 -6.83 -8.64
C LEU A 380 -0.03 -7.78 -8.23
N GLY A 381 -0.29 -8.75 -7.35
CA GLY A 381 0.68 -9.78 -6.97
C GLY A 381 1.29 -10.51 -8.17
N ARG A 382 0.46 -10.94 -9.14
CA ARG A 382 0.91 -11.54 -10.41
C ARG A 382 1.78 -10.61 -11.24
N CYS A 383 1.42 -9.33 -11.38
CA CYS A 383 2.23 -8.34 -12.10
C CYS A 383 3.63 -8.18 -11.48
N LEU A 384 3.76 -8.33 -10.16
CA LEU A 384 5.04 -8.30 -9.44
C LEU A 384 5.75 -9.67 -9.36
N ARG A 385 5.16 -10.73 -9.95
CA ARG A 385 5.59 -12.13 -9.87
C ARG A 385 5.67 -12.70 -8.44
N LEU A 386 4.80 -12.23 -7.54
CA LEU A 386 4.52 -12.88 -6.26
C LEU A 386 3.39 -13.91 -6.45
N GLU A 387 3.48 -15.05 -5.76
CA GLU A 387 2.49 -16.13 -5.89
C GLU A 387 1.12 -15.68 -5.32
N PRO A 388 0.06 -15.55 -6.15
CA PRO A 388 -1.22 -15.02 -5.71
C PRO A 388 -2.04 -16.10 -4.97
N ILE A 389 -2.39 -15.84 -3.72
CA ILE A 389 -3.19 -16.75 -2.90
C ILE A 389 -4.51 -16.07 -2.54
N GLU A 390 -5.63 -16.77 -2.75
CA GLU A 390 -6.95 -16.27 -2.36
C GLU A 390 -7.21 -16.60 -0.89
N ALA A 391 -6.82 -15.67 -0.02
CA ALA A 391 -6.99 -15.77 1.42
C ALA A 391 -7.06 -14.38 2.08
N LYS A 392 -7.72 -14.32 3.24
CA LYS A 392 -7.58 -13.23 4.22
C LYS A 392 -6.40 -13.51 5.15
N LEU A 393 -6.32 -12.83 6.30
CA LEU A 393 -5.36 -13.20 7.33
C LEU A 393 -5.56 -14.65 7.82
N ASP A 394 -4.55 -15.48 7.54
CA ASP A 394 -4.36 -16.83 8.04
C ASP A 394 -2.87 -16.98 8.44
N LEU A 395 -2.61 -17.28 9.72
CA LEU A 395 -1.25 -17.41 10.24
C LEU A 395 -0.64 -18.80 10.03
N ASP A 396 -1.46 -19.83 9.87
CA ASP A 396 -0.98 -21.16 9.51
C ASP A 396 -0.53 -21.17 8.04
N LEU A 397 -1.25 -20.45 7.17
CA LEU A 397 -0.80 -20.15 5.81
C LEU A 397 0.54 -19.40 5.82
N VAL A 398 0.66 -18.31 6.60
CA VAL A 398 1.92 -17.54 6.71
C VAL A 398 3.07 -18.44 7.18
N ALA A 399 2.88 -19.22 8.25
CA ALA A 399 3.89 -20.13 8.76
C ALA A 399 4.31 -21.16 7.69
N LYS A 400 3.33 -21.80 7.03
CA LYS A 400 3.55 -22.77 5.94
C LYS A 400 4.31 -22.15 4.76
N ARG A 401 3.99 -20.92 4.35
CA ARG A 401 4.68 -20.21 3.27
C ARG A 401 6.13 -19.91 3.61
N LEU A 402 6.37 -19.34 4.79
CA LEU A 402 7.72 -19.11 5.31
C LEU A 402 8.52 -20.42 5.32
N ASP A 403 7.97 -21.49 5.90
CA ASP A 403 8.64 -22.79 5.99
C ASP A 403 8.82 -23.51 4.67
N GLY A 404 7.97 -23.23 3.68
CA GLY A 404 8.13 -23.63 2.27
C GLY A 404 9.28 -22.92 1.55
N GLY A 405 9.85 -21.86 2.13
CA GLY A 405 10.99 -21.13 1.58
C GLY A 405 10.69 -19.70 1.11
N ASP A 406 9.45 -19.22 1.23
CA ASP A 406 9.13 -17.83 0.89
C ASP A 406 9.99 -16.88 1.74
N SER A 407 10.73 -16.01 1.07
CA SER A 407 11.43 -14.92 1.74
C SER A 407 10.44 -13.82 2.15
N PHE A 408 9.36 -13.60 1.39
CA PHE A 408 8.36 -12.56 1.63
C PHE A 408 6.94 -13.10 1.55
N VAL A 409 6.14 -12.82 2.59
CA VAL A 409 4.70 -13.14 2.60
C VAL A 409 3.92 -11.85 2.85
N TYR A 410 3.14 -11.43 1.84
CA TYR A 410 2.21 -10.31 1.94
C TYR A 410 0.81 -10.82 2.26
N VAL A 411 0.11 -10.17 3.20
CA VAL A 411 -1.25 -10.55 3.60
C VAL A 411 -2.14 -9.32 3.72
N HIS A 412 -3.18 -9.26 2.89
CA HIS A 412 -4.21 -8.23 2.93
C HIS A 412 -5.51 -8.75 3.57
N ASP A 413 -6.09 -7.98 4.48
CA ASP A 413 -7.37 -8.29 5.13
C ASP A 413 -8.35 -7.12 4.98
N LYS A 414 -9.49 -7.36 4.29
CA LYS A 414 -10.39 -6.28 3.89
C LYS A 414 -11.36 -5.82 4.98
N ARG A 415 -11.57 -6.63 6.04
CA ARG A 415 -12.66 -6.46 7.04
C ARG A 415 -12.74 -5.04 7.63
N VAL A 416 -11.59 -4.42 7.88
CA VAL A 416 -11.46 -3.08 8.48
C VAL A 416 -11.94 -1.95 7.56
N ASP A 417 -11.63 -2.07 6.27
CA ASP A 417 -11.99 -1.10 5.24
C ASP A 417 -13.51 -1.15 4.99
N GLU A 418 -14.06 -2.36 4.86
CA GLU A 418 -15.50 -2.59 4.73
C GLU A 418 -16.28 -2.04 5.93
N ALA A 419 -15.80 -2.30 7.14
CA ALA A 419 -16.37 -1.72 8.35
C ALA A 419 -16.27 -0.17 8.36
N GLY A 420 -15.19 0.41 7.83
CA GLY A 420 -15.03 1.86 7.67
C GLY A 420 -15.98 2.48 6.64
N HIS A 421 -16.36 1.74 5.60
CA HIS A 421 -17.37 2.19 4.63
C HIS A 421 -18.81 2.17 5.18
N THR A 422 -19.10 1.44 6.28
CA THR A 422 -20.43 1.49 6.93
C THR A 422 -20.74 2.83 7.60
N LYS A 423 -19.71 3.64 7.89
CA LYS A 423 -19.79 4.86 8.71
C LYS A 423 -20.30 4.65 10.15
N ASP A 424 -20.28 3.41 10.66
CA ASP A 424 -20.42 3.13 12.09
C ASP A 424 -19.05 2.87 12.75
N PRO A 425 -18.57 3.77 13.64
CA PRO A 425 -17.36 3.54 14.43
C PRO A 425 -17.37 2.25 15.26
N ARG A 426 -18.54 1.71 15.61
CA ARG A 426 -18.70 0.46 16.40
C ARG A 426 -18.54 -0.80 15.56
N GLU A 427 -18.96 -0.79 14.30
CA GLU A 427 -18.64 -1.87 13.36
C GLU A 427 -17.14 -1.85 13.09
N LYS A 428 -16.58 -0.66 12.83
CA LYS A 428 -15.14 -0.48 12.68
C LYS A 428 -14.37 -0.99 13.92
N GLN A 429 -14.77 -0.62 15.14
CA GLN A 429 -14.16 -1.12 16.38
C GLN A 429 -14.20 -2.65 16.48
N ARG A 430 -15.34 -3.30 16.20
CA ARG A 430 -15.42 -4.77 16.24
C ARG A 430 -14.44 -5.43 15.26
N ALA A 431 -14.25 -4.82 14.08
CA ALA A 431 -13.26 -5.28 13.11
C ALA A 431 -11.79 -5.14 13.60
N ILE A 432 -11.42 -4.16 14.46
CA ILE A 432 -10.09 -4.21 15.12
C ILE A 432 -10.02 -5.40 16.06
N GLU A 433 -11.02 -5.55 16.92
CA GLU A 433 -10.94 -6.46 18.07
C GLU A 433 -10.87 -7.92 17.60
N GLU A 434 -11.58 -8.27 16.53
CA GLU A 434 -11.46 -9.56 15.84
C GLU A 434 -10.06 -9.74 15.21
N LEU A 435 -9.48 -8.68 14.65
CA LEU A 435 -8.20 -8.70 13.94
C LEU A 435 -7.00 -8.72 14.90
N ASP A 436 -7.12 -8.09 16.07
CA ASP A 436 -6.16 -8.06 17.18
C ASP A 436 -6.03 -9.41 17.87
N ALA A 437 -7.13 -10.16 18.02
CA ALA A 437 -7.09 -11.53 18.54
C ALA A 437 -6.08 -12.43 17.80
N HIS A 438 -5.88 -12.19 16.50
CA HIS A 438 -4.91 -12.89 15.66
C HIS A 438 -3.49 -12.30 15.73
N LEU A 439 -3.28 -11.03 16.13
CA LEU A 439 -1.94 -10.40 16.15
C LEU A 439 -0.97 -11.09 17.11
N SER A 440 -1.47 -11.72 18.18
CA SER A 440 -0.64 -12.33 19.23
C SER A 440 0.21 -13.54 18.77
N ALA A 441 -0.11 -14.15 17.64
CA ALA A 441 0.58 -15.32 17.08
C ALA A 441 1.45 -15.00 15.84
N LEU A 442 1.73 -13.71 15.58
CA LEU A 442 2.66 -13.32 14.51
C LEU A 442 4.08 -13.87 14.77
N PRO A 443 4.80 -14.34 13.73
CA PRO A 443 6.10 -15.02 13.85
C PRO A 443 7.29 -14.05 14.07
N THR A 444 7.16 -13.12 15.02
CA THR A 444 8.16 -12.09 15.36
C THR A 444 9.44 -12.63 16.02
N ASP A 445 9.47 -13.92 16.34
CA ASP A 445 10.65 -14.65 16.81
C ASP A 445 11.61 -15.01 15.67
N ARG A 446 11.10 -15.15 14.43
CA ARG A 446 11.83 -15.71 13.28
C ARG A 446 11.69 -14.92 11.98
N ALA A 447 10.85 -13.88 11.96
CA ALA A 447 10.61 -13.03 10.79
C ALA A 447 10.53 -11.54 11.19
N ILE A 448 10.85 -10.67 10.23
CA ILE A 448 10.50 -9.25 10.32
C ILE A 448 9.03 -9.11 9.94
N VAL A 449 8.23 -8.66 10.90
CA VAL A 449 6.78 -8.49 10.75
C VAL A 449 6.44 -7.01 10.73
N CYS A 450 5.67 -6.62 9.72
CA CYS A 450 5.12 -5.28 9.55
C CYS A 450 3.59 -5.33 9.68
N VAL A 451 2.99 -4.39 10.43
CA VAL A 451 1.52 -4.20 10.49
C VAL A 451 1.21 -2.72 10.29
N THR A 452 0.41 -2.39 9.27
CA THR A 452 -0.01 -1.01 8.94
C THR A 452 -1.21 -0.99 8.00
N GLY A 453 -1.91 0.13 7.78
CA GLY A 453 -2.95 0.24 6.75
C GLY A 453 -2.39 0.51 5.34
N ASP A 454 -3.20 0.34 4.29
CA ASP A 454 -2.89 0.87 2.96
C ASP A 454 -3.32 2.33 2.86
N HIS A 455 -4.48 2.67 3.42
CA HIS A 455 -4.96 4.05 3.56
C HIS A 455 -5.99 4.21 4.69
N ALA A 456 -6.46 5.44 4.86
CA ALA A 456 -7.46 5.77 5.86
C ALA A 456 -8.88 5.77 5.29
N THR A 457 -9.70 4.81 5.74
CA THR A 457 -11.17 4.80 5.55
C THR A 457 -11.84 5.27 6.85
N PRO A 458 -11.96 6.59 7.13
CA PRO A 458 -12.54 7.08 8.38
C PRO A 458 -14.04 6.80 8.47
N ALA A 459 -14.53 6.48 9.67
CA ALA A 459 -15.97 6.36 9.94
C ALA A 459 -16.67 7.73 10.05
N SER A 460 -15.92 8.81 10.30
CA SER A 460 -16.35 10.20 10.33
C SER A 460 -15.16 11.11 9.97
N PRO A 461 -15.30 12.13 9.11
CA PRO A 461 -16.50 12.52 8.35
C PRO A 461 -16.83 11.54 7.22
N ASP A 462 -17.93 11.80 6.50
CA ASP A 462 -18.37 10.98 5.35
C ASP A 462 -17.53 11.25 4.09
N VAL A 463 -16.30 10.74 4.12
CA VAL A 463 -15.38 10.64 2.98
C VAL A 463 -15.09 9.16 2.71
N ILE A 464 -14.80 8.80 1.46
CA ILE A 464 -14.56 7.41 1.09
C ILE A 464 -13.23 6.95 1.70
N HIS A 465 -12.11 7.54 1.25
CA HIS A 465 -10.82 7.50 1.94
C HIS A 465 -10.36 8.93 2.27
N SER A 466 -9.44 9.10 3.22
CA SER A 466 -8.79 10.36 3.55
C SER A 466 -7.26 10.31 3.36
N GLY A 467 -6.62 11.47 3.38
CA GLY A 467 -5.17 11.62 3.33
C GLY A 467 -4.50 11.69 4.71
N ASP A 468 -5.18 11.19 5.75
CA ASP A 468 -4.60 11.00 7.08
C ASP A 468 -3.61 9.82 7.05
N PRO A 469 -2.56 9.83 7.89
CA PRO A 469 -1.66 8.67 8.00
C PRO A 469 -2.33 7.50 8.69
N VAL A 470 -1.78 6.32 8.47
CA VAL A 470 -2.11 5.09 9.19
C VAL A 470 -1.01 4.73 10.20
N PRO A 471 -1.31 4.04 11.32
CA PRO A 471 -0.29 3.56 12.23
C PRO A 471 0.55 2.46 11.58
N LEU A 472 1.82 2.38 11.94
CA LEU A 472 2.79 1.38 11.48
C LEU A 472 3.57 0.83 12.67
N VAL A 473 3.77 -0.48 12.69
CA VAL A 473 4.73 -1.14 13.57
C VAL A 473 5.55 -2.16 12.78
N VAL A 474 6.86 -2.15 13.02
CA VAL A 474 7.81 -3.17 12.56
C VAL A 474 8.36 -3.88 13.80
N SER A 475 8.32 -5.21 13.84
CA SER A 475 8.83 -6.02 14.95
C SER A 475 9.41 -7.34 14.45
N GLY A 476 10.49 -7.81 15.08
CA GLY A 476 11.20 -9.01 14.67
C GLY A 476 12.59 -9.10 15.32
N PRO A 477 13.40 -10.12 14.95
CA PRO A 477 14.81 -10.18 15.34
C PRO A 477 15.57 -8.92 14.87
N GLY A 478 16.49 -8.41 15.67
CA GLY A 478 17.31 -7.22 15.33
C GLY A 478 16.58 -5.87 15.37
N VAL A 479 15.24 -5.83 15.35
CA VAL A 479 14.46 -4.58 15.33
C VAL A 479 14.66 -3.79 16.63
N ARG A 480 14.92 -2.48 16.49
CA ARG A 480 15.10 -1.57 17.63
C ARG A 480 13.75 -1.24 18.25
N ALA A 481 13.52 -1.71 19.47
CA ALA A 481 12.32 -1.34 20.23
C ALA A 481 12.34 0.13 20.65
N ASP A 482 11.21 0.82 20.46
CA ASP A 482 10.99 2.15 21.05
C ASP A 482 10.15 2.09 22.34
N ALA A 483 9.66 3.25 22.80
CA ALA A 483 8.90 3.38 24.03
C ALA A 483 7.37 3.26 23.85
N VAL A 484 6.88 3.04 22.62
CA VAL A 484 5.45 2.94 22.32
C VAL A 484 4.92 1.59 22.82
N THR A 485 3.85 1.63 23.63
CA THR A 485 3.27 0.41 24.25
C THR A 485 1.86 0.07 23.75
N SER A 486 1.31 0.86 22.84
CA SER A 486 -0.03 0.69 22.25
C SER A 486 0.00 1.05 20.77
N PHE A 487 -0.76 0.32 19.96
CA PHE A 487 -0.85 0.53 18.52
C PHE A 487 -2.04 1.41 18.19
N GLY A 488 -1.80 2.55 17.54
CA GLY A 488 -2.81 3.55 17.21
C GLY A 488 -2.16 4.86 16.77
N GLU A 489 -2.93 5.71 16.10
CA GLU A 489 -2.45 6.89 15.37
C GLU A 489 -1.67 7.86 16.27
N LEU A 490 -2.21 8.13 17.47
CA LEU A 490 -1.60 9.06 18.42
C LEU A 490 -0.36 8.48 19.11
N ASP A 491 -0.34 7.18 19.35
CA ASP A 491 0.76 6.50 20.05
C ASP A 491 1.92 6.23 19.10
N CYS A 492 1.63 5.72 17.89
CA CYS A 492 2.63 5.46 16.85
C CYS A 492 3.24 6.75 16.28
N ALA A 493 2.59 7.92 16.42
CA ALA A 493 3.18 9.22 16.12
C ALA A 493 4.41 9.57 16.99
N ALA A 494 4.57 8.92 18.14
CA ALA A 494 5.75 9.04 19.01
C ALA A 494 6.83 7.98 18.74
N GLY A 495 6.62 7.10 17.76
CA GLY A 495 7.52 6.00 17.43
C GLY A 495 8.77 6.44 16.65
N ILE A 496 9.83 5.64 16.73
CA ILE A 496 11.16 6.01 16.19
C ILE A 496 11.26 6.02 14.66
N LEU A 497 10.31 5.44 13.93
CA LEU A 497 10.25 5.53 12.47
C LEU A 497 9.72 6.89 11.99
N GLY A 498 9.13 7.69 12.88
CA GLY A 498 8.55 8.98 12.53
C GLY A 498 7.43 8.83 11.51
N HIS A 499 7.58 9.45 10.34
CA HIS A 499 6.57 9.50 9.28
C HIS A 499 7.16 8.93 7.98
N LEU A 500 6.80 7.70 7.62
CA LEU A 500 7.22 7.03 6.38
C LEU A 500 6.23 7.27 5.23
N ARG A 501 6.71 7.16 3.99
CA ARG A 501 5.92 7.15 2.76
C ARG A 501 6.01 5.79 2.06
N GLY A 502 5.14 5.54 1.08
CA GLY A 502 5.12 4.30 0.29
C GLY A 502 6.51 3.75 -0.09
N PRO A 503 7.34 4.53 -0.83
CA PRO A 503 8.68 4.12 -1.22
C PRO A 503 9.64 3.81 -0.07
N ASP A 504 9.39 4.32 1.14
CA ASP A 504 10.27 4.10 2.30
C ASP A 504 9.99 2.73 2.98
N LEU A 505 8.83 2.11 2.73
CA LEU A 505 8.39 0.94 3.49
C LEU A 505 9.29 -0.28 3.27
N ILE A 506 9.48 -0.73 2.02
CA ILE A 506 10.31 -1.91 1.75
C ILE A 506 11.78 -1.67 2.13
N PRO A 507 12.43 -0.53 1.84
CA PRO A 507 13.74 -0.19 2.39
C PRO A 507 13.85 -0.29 3.92
N VAL A 508 12.85 0.18 4.67
CA VAL A 508 12.84 0.07 6.15
C VAL A 508 12.73 -1.39 6.60
N LEU A 509 11.91 -2.21 5.93
CA LEU A 509 11.83 -3.64 6.22
C LEU A 509 13.13 -4.36 5.87
N LEU A 510 13.71 -4.11 4.69
CA LEU A 510 14.99 -4.68 4.25
C LEU A 510 16.12 -4.33 5.22
N ASN A 511 16.19 -3.08 5.67
CA ASN A 511 17.14 -2.66 6.70
C ASN A 511 16.90 -3.38 8.05
N ALA A 512 15.63 -3.54 8.46
CA ALA A 512 15.28 -4.28 9.68
C ALA A 512 15.64 -5.79 9.60
N ALA A 513 15.82 -6.32 8.38
CA ALA A 513 16.19 -7.70 8.10
C ALA A 513 17.68 -7.90 7.77
N ASP A 514 18.53 -6.90 8.03
CA ASP A 514 19.97 -6.89 7.68
C ASP A 514 20.25 -7.10 6.16
N ARG A 515 19.33 -6.65 5.29
CA ARG A 515 19.45 -6.66 3.82
C ARG A 515 19.40 -5.29 3.10
N PRO A 516 19.84 -4.16 3.69
CA PRO A 516 19.79 -2.88 3.00
C PRO A 516 20.71 -2.90 1.78
N LEU A 517 20.24 -2.44 0.61
CA LEU A 517 21.13 -2.21 -0.53
C LEU A 517 22.11 -1.07 -0.18
N PHE A 518 23.41 -1.28 -0.42
CA PHE A 518 24.38 -0.19 -0.29
C PHE A 518 24.18 0.80 -1.44
N LEU A 519 23.60 1.96 -1.14
CA LEU A 519 23.34 3.04 -2.10
C LEU A 519 24.67 3.58 -2.67
N GLY A 520 25.04 3.10 -3.86
CA GLY A 520 26.34 3.31 -4.47
C GLY A 520 26.90 2.05 -5.15
N SER A 521 26.48 0.86 -4.69
CA SER A 521 26.64 -0.38 -5.44
C SER A 521 25.63 -0.46 -6.60
N ARG A 522 25.99 -1.17 -7.66
CA ARG A 522 25.12 -1.49 -8.82
C ARG A 522 25.29 -2.98 -9.16
N PRO A 523 24.75 -3.89 -8.33
CA PRO A 523 24.98 -5.33 -8.48
C PRO A 523 24.20 -5.95 -9.67
N THR A 524 23.15 -5.29 -10.16
CA THR A 524 22.34 -5.70 -11.32
C THR A 524 22.03 -4.48 -12.20
N PRO A 525 21.59 -4.67 -13.46
CA PRO A 525 21.11 -3.58 -14.32
C PRO A 525 19.70 -3.07 -13.97
N VAL A 526 19.10 -3.53 -12.86
CA VAL A 526 17.73 -3.18 -12.46
C VAL A 526 17.70 -1.75 -11.91
N ASP A 527 16.90 -0.89 -12.53
CA ASP A 527 16.70 0.49 -12.07
C ASP A 527 15.76 0.56 -10.85
N GLY A 528 16.14 1.40 -9.88
CA GLY A 528 15.42 1.55 -8.62
C GLY A 528 15.33 0.25 -7.81
N ALA A 529 16.44 -0.46 -7.63
CA ALA A 529 16.52 -1.56 -6.66
C ALA A 529 16.64 -1.02 -5.22
N ASP A 530 15.85 -1.58 -4.30
CA ASP A 530 15.86 -1.20 -2.87
C ASP A 530 16.63 -2.22 -1.99
N GLY A 531 16.72 -3.47 -2.45
CA GLY A 531 17.37 -4.58 -1.76
C GLY A 531 18.58 -5.13 -2.51
N TYR A 532 19.46 -5.84 -1.78
CA TYR A 532 20.49 -6.65 -2.44
C TYR A 532 19.81 -7.73 -3.28
N PRO A 533 20.21 -7.92 -4.56
CA PRO A 533 19.63 -8.94 -5.42
C PRO A 533 19.75 -10.34 -4.81
N ASP A 534 18.79 -11.19 -5.18
CA ASP A 534 18.91 -12.62 -4.95
C ASP A 534 20.20 -13.15 -5.60
N ARG A 535 20.88 -14.10 -4.95
CA ARG A 535 22.17 -14.63 -5.39
C ARG A 535 22.12 -15.18 -6.82
N ASP A 536 20.99 -15.77 -7.21
CA ASP A 536 20.81 -16.32 -8.56
C ASP A 536 20.70 -15.25 -9.66
N LEU A 537 20.54 -13.97 -9.28
CA LEU A 537 20.55 -12.82 -10.20
C LEU A 537 21.95 -12.20 -10.34
N LEU A 538 22.95 -12.71 -9.62
CA LEU A 538 24.33 -12.23 -9.68
C LEU A 538 25.16 -13.15 -10.56
N GLU A 539 25.79 -12.58 -11.58
CA GLU A 539 26.72 -13.30 -12.47
C GLU A 539 28.16 -13.16 -11.93
N PRO A 540 28.73 -14.18 -11.26
CA PRO A 540 30.13 -14.14 -10.86
C PRO A 540 31.03 -14.25 -12.09
N LEU A 541 32.13 -13.48 -12.10
CA LEU A 541 33.23 -13.74 -13.01
C LEU A 541 33.94 -15.05 -12.58
N ILE A 542 33.97 -16.03 -13.46
CA ILE A 542 34.54 -17.38 -13.24
C ILE A 542 35.97 -17.44 -13.78
#